data_AF-A0A1R3IU95-F1
#
_entry.id   AF-A0A1R3IU95-F1
#
_cell.length_a   1.000
_cell.length_b   1.000
_cell.length_c   1.000
_cell.angle_alpha   90.00
_cell.angle_beta   90.00
_cell.angle_gamma   90.00
#
_symmetry.space_group_name_H-M   'P 1'
#
loop_
_entity.id
_entity.type
_entity.pdbx_description
1 polymer ?
#
loop_
_entity_poly.entity_id
_entity_poly.type
_entity_poly.pdbx_seq_one_letter_code
_entity_poly.pdbx_strand_id
1 'polypeptide(L)'
;MTDERDSEDSKLRLRSLLLGDLPGLLALPKWLHGSASSLQYLYVDDCPNLMALPERFQDFASLQKLEILIRCPKLSYLPNGVSSLTLFIRLKIGHCPRLIDKCKMVVGKDWPKIAHVNEIYLDGFKL
;
A
#
# COMPACT_ATOMS: atom_id res chain seq x y z
N MET A 1 -27.51 17.71 -16.95
CA MET A 1 -26.97 18.62 -15.94
C MET A 1 -26.45 17.75 -14.82
N THR A 2 -25.15 17.49 -14.81
CA THR A 2 -24.51 16.50 -13.93
C THR A 2 -24.56 16.97 -12.48
N ASP A 3 -25.07 16.11 -11.60
CA ASP A 3 -25.00 16.22 -10.14
C ASP A 3 -23.53 16.03 -9.70
N GLU A 4 -22.69 17.04 -9.92
CA GLU A 4 -21.38 17.17 -9.28
C GLU A 4 -21.58 17.84 -7.92
N ARG A 5 -22.12 17.09 -6.97
CA ARG A 5 -21.83 17.34 -5.56
C ARG A 5 -20.66 16.46 -5.20
N ASP A 6 -19.48 16.92 -5.61
CA ASP A 6 -18.22 16.53 -5.01
C ASP A 6 -18.37 16.69 -3.50
N SER A 7 -18.53 15.56 -2.82
CA SER A 7 -18.34 15.46 -1.39
C SER A 7 -16.92 15.96 -1.15
N GLU A 8 -16.78 17.11 -0.50
CA GLU A 8 -15.53 17.54 0.14
C GLU A 8 -15.08 16.42 1.07
N ASP A 9 -14.34 15.47 0.51
CA ASP A 9 -13.71 14.37 1.22
C ASP A 9 -12.80 15.06 2.24
N SER A 10 -13.24 15.07 3.49
CA SER A 10 -12.71 15.96 4.52
C SER A 10 -11.20 15.80 4.54
N LYS A 11 -10.46 16.90 4.40
CA LYS A 11 -8.99 16.89 4.37
C LYS A 11 -8.46 16.41 5.71
N LEU A 12 -8.34 15.10 5.83
CA LEU A 12 -7.72 14.44 6.96
C LEU A 12 -6.21 14.74 6.94
N ARG A 13 -5.56 14.60 8.09
CA ARG A 13 -4.12 14.82 8.24
C ARG A 13 -3.44 13.65 8.92
N LEU A 14 -3.87 12.43 8.58
CA LEU A 14 -3.25 11.23 9.14
C LEU A 14 -1.81 11.13 8.67
N ARG A 15 -0.91 10.81 9.60
CA ARG A 15 0.49 10.48 9.32
C ARG A 15 0.72 8.98 9.35
N SER A 16 -0.01 8.28 10.20
CA SER A 16 0.08 6.83 10.37
C SER A 16 -1.32 6.23 10.32
N LEU A 17 -1.47 5.13 9.60
CA LEU A 17 -2.67 4.31 9.61
C LEU A 17 -2.27 2.85 9.81
N LEU A 18 -2.92 2.18 10.76
CA LEU A 18 -2.84 0.74 10.95
C LEU A 18 -4.23 0.14 10.70
N LEU A 19 -4.29 -0.82 9.78
CA LEU A 19 -5.46 -1.63 9.49
C LEU A 19 -5.14 -3.05 9.94
N GLY A 20 -5.81 -3.52 11.00
CA GLY A 20 -5.53 -4.77 11.69
C GLY A 20 -6.80 -5.54 11.99
N ASP A 21 -6.82 -6.85 11.75
CA ASP A 21 -7.94 -7.75 12.07
C ASP A 21 -9.27 -7.30 11.43
N LEU A 22 -9.23 -7.13 10.11
CA LEU A 22 -10.38 -6.66 9.32
C LEU A 22 -10.79 -7.70 8.27
N PRO A 23 -11.53 -8.75 8.66
CA PRO A 23 -11.98 -9.77 7.72
C PRO A 23 -12.99 -9.24 6.69
N GLY A 24 -13.70 -8.14 6.98
CA GLY A 24 -14.61 -7.49 6.04
C GLY A 24 -13.93 -6.54 5.04
N LEU A 25 -12.64 -6.24 5.21
CA LEU A 25 -11.94 -5.26 4.37
C LEU A 25 -11.57 -5.88 3.03
N LEU A 26 -12.25 -5.44 1.96
CA LEU A 26 -11.97 -5.89 0.58
C LEU A 26 -10.95 -5.00 -0.14
N ALA A 27 -10.97 -3.70 0.17
CA ALA A 27 -10.09 -2.66 -0.37
C ALA A 27 -9.94 -1.55 0.68
N LEU A 28 -8.87 -0.75 0.60
CA LEU A 28 -8.76 0.41 1.48
C LEU A 28 -9.87 1.44 1.18
N PRO A 29 -10.40 2.08 2.23
CA PRO A 29 -11.54 2.97 2.08
C PRO A 29 -11.15 4.27 1.35
N LYS A 30 -12.11 4.82 0.58
CA LYS A 30 -11.88 6.02 -0.25
C LYS A 30 -11.43 7.24 0.55
N TRP A 31 -11.98 7.43 1.75
CA TRP A 31 -11.66 8.54 2.66
C TRP A 31 -10.16 8.65 2.96
N LEU A 32 -9.40 7.56 2.79
CA LEU A 32 -7.94 7.57 2.95
C LEU A 32 -7.26 8.59 2.02
N HIS A 33 -7.85 8.87 0.84
CA HIS A 33 -7.34 9.90 -0.08
C HIS A 33 -7.35 11.29 0.55
N GLY A 34 -8.24 11.57 1.51
CA GLY A 34 -8.21 12.80 2.29
C GLY A 34 -6.88 13.02 3.04
N SER A 35 -6.11 11.96 3.31
CA SER A 35 -4.77 12.01 3.91
C SER A 35 -3.62 11.75 2.94
N ALA A 36 -3.84 11.69 1.62
CA ALA A 36 -2.81 11.27 0.67
C ALA A 36 -1.53 12.13 0.77
N SER A 37 -1.70 13.44 0.94
CA SER A 37 -0.56 14.37 1.11
C SER A 37 0.15 14.30 2.47
N SER A 38 -0.44 13.71 3.52
CA SER A 38 0.13 13.69 4.87
C SER A 38 0.56 12.31 5.36
N LEU A 39 0.02 11.24 4.77
CA LEU A 39 0.25 9.87 5.22
C LEU A 39 1.69 9.45 4.96
N GLN A 40 2.39 9.08 6.02
CA GLN A 40 3.80 8.67 6.02
C GLN A 40 3.95 7.17 6.22
N TYR A 41 3.05 6.56 6.98
CA TYR A 41 3.14 5.16 7.38
C TYR A 41 1.81 4.45 7.19
N LEU A 42 1.80 3.40 6.38
CA LEU A 42 0.66 2.53 6.17
C LEU A 42 1.02 1.10 6.59
N TYR A 43 0.32 0.60 7.61
CA TYR A 43 0.45 -0.76 8.11
C TYR A 43 -0.84 -1.51 7.84
N VAL A 44 -0.73 -2.69 7.25
CA VAL A 44 -1.84 -3.62 7.04
C VAL A 44 -1.44 -4.96 7.64
N ASP A 45 -2.27 -5.46 8.54
CA ASP A 45 -2.09 -6.73 9.22
C ASP A 45 -3.44 -7.46 9.31
N ASP A 46 -3.41 -8.78 9.16
CA ASP A 46 -4.58 -9.64 9.32
C ASP A 46 -5.87 -9.18 8.61
N CYS A 47 -5.73 -8.86 7.32
CA CYS A 47 -6.85 -8.49 6.46
C CYS A 47 -7.06 -9.59 5.40
N PRO A 48 -7.67 -10.74 5.74
CA PRO A 48 -7.66 -11.94 4.91
C PRO A 48 -8.37 -11.78 3.57
N ASN A 49 -9.31 -10.84 3.50
CA ASN A 49 -10.10 -10.55 2.30
C ASN A 49 -9.63 -9.32 1.52
N LEU A 50 -8.56 -8.65 1.95
CA LEU A 50 -8.02 -7.49 1.24
C LEU A 50 -7.44 -7.93 -0.11
N MET A 51 -8.00 -7.39 -1.19
CA MET A 51 -7.62 -7.75 -2.56
C MET A 51 -6.72 -6.70 -3.22
N ALA A 52 -6.87 -5.45 -2.83
CA ALA A 52 -6.26 -4.32 -3.53
C ALA A 52 -5.88 -3.16 -2.58
N LEU A 53 -4.73 -2.55 -2.88
CA LEU A 53 -4.36 -1.22 -2.39
C LEU A 53 -4.95 -0.14 -3.33
N PRO A 54 -5.05 1.14 -2.90
CA PRO A 54 -5.45 2.26 -3.75
C PRO A 54 -4.68 2.28 -5.07
N GLU A 55 -5.36 2.44 -6.21
CA GLU A 55 -4.68 2.35 -7.52
C GLU A 55 -3.66 3.47 -7.76
N ARG A 56 -3.93 4.66 -7.21
CA ARG A 56 -3.14 5.89 -7.42
C ARG A 56 -2.17 6.13 -6.28
N PHE A 57 -1.22 5.22 -6.07
CA PHE A 57 -0.23 5.41 -5.00
C PHE A 57 0.64 6.65 -5.18
N GLN A 58 0.81 7.13 -6.42
CA GLN A 58 1.49 8.40 -6.72
C GLN A 58 0.88 9.62 -5.99
N ASP A 59 -0.40 9.58 -5.59
CA ASP A 59 -1.03 10.67 -4.85
C ASP A 59 -0.54 10.73 -3.38
N PHE A 60 0.04 9.62 -2.87
CA PHE A 60 0.57 9.49 -1.51
C PHE A 60 2.03 9.97 -1.41
N ALA A 61 2.32 11.19 -1.88
CA ALA A 61 3.69 11.71 -2.02
C ALA A 61 4.51 11.75 -0.71
N SER A 62 3.85 11.76 0.45
CA SER A 62 4.51 11.75 1.77
C SER A 62 4.82 10.34 2.31
N LEU A 63 4.41 9.29 1.60
CA LEU A 63 4.51 7.91 2.10
C LEU A 63 5.97 7.47 2.18
N GLN A 64 6.37 7.04 3.37
CA GLN A 64 7.72 6.58 3.69
C GLN A 64 7.76 5.06 3.87
N LYS A 65 6.72 4.48 4.47
CA LYS A 65 6.66 3.05 4.77
C LYS A 65 5.32 2.43 4.40
N LEU A 66 5.40 1.28 3.76
CA LEU A 66 4.29 0.37 3.50
C LEU A 66 4.67 -0.99 4.07
N GLU A 67 3.97 -1.42 5.11
CA GLU A 67 4.19 -2.72 5.72
C GLU A 67 2.90 -3.54 5.67
N ILE A 68 2.93 -4.64 4.91
CA ILE A 68 1.88 -5.64 4.82
C ILE A 68 2.40 -6.86 5.58
N LEU A 69 1.93 -7.07 6.81
CA LEU A 69 2.64 -7.92 7.78
C LEU A 69 2.25 -9.39 7.68
N ILE A 70 1.03 -9.77 8.03
CA ILE A 70 0.61 -11.17 8.05
C ILE A 70 -0.83 -11.30 7.50
N ARG A 71 -1.17 -12.51 7.02
CA ARG A 71 -2.54 -12.95 6.74
C ARG A 71 -3.34 -12.04 5.80
N CYS A 72 -2.70 -11.50 4.76
CA CYS A 72 -3.36 -10.83 3.63
C CYS A 72 -3.23 -11.63 2.31
N PRO A 73 -3.62 -12.92 2.25
CA PRO A 73 -3.29 -13.85 1.16
C PRO A 73 -3.93 -13.50 -0.19
N LYS A 74 -5.02 -12.71 -0.19
CA LYS A 74 -5.71 -12.29 -1.42
C LYS A 74 -5.06 -11.07 -2.06
N LEU A 75 -4.27 -10.29 -1.31
CA LEU A 75 -3.57 -9.15 -1.87
C LEU A 75 -2.50 -9.66 -2.81
N SER A 76 -2.60 -9.26 -4.07
CA SER A 76 -1.84 -9.93 -5.12
C SER A 76 -1.02 -9.00 -5.98
N TYR A 77 -1.10 -7.68 -5.89
CA TYR A 77 -0.29 -6.77 -6.69
C TYR A 77 0.03 -5.48 -5.95
N LEU A 78 1.15 -4.85 -6.33
CA LEU A 78 1.42 -3.48 -5.95
C LEU A 78 0.67 -2.50 -6.85
N PRO A 79 0.16 -1.40 -6.29
CA PRO A 79 -0.54 -0.37 -7.03
C PRO A 79 0.38 0.34 -8.03
N ASN A 80 -0.22 1.07 -8.95
CA ASN A 80 0.53 1.89 -9.90
C ASN A 80 1.06 3.15 -9.18
N GLY A 81 2.15 3.71 -9.69
CA GLY A 81 2.73 4.94 -9.14
C GLY A 81 3.58 4.76 -7.87
N VAL A 82 3.76 3.53 -7.36
CA VAL A 82 4.74 3.24 -6.29
C VAL A 82 6.15 3.69 -6.70
N SER A 83 6.51 3.49 -7.98
CA SER A 83 7.77 3.95 -8.57
C SER A 83 7.97 5.47 -8.57
N SER A 84 6.90 6.25 -8.35
CA SER A 84 6.94 7.71 -8.32
C SER A 84 7.12 8.28 -6.91
N LEU A 85 7.11 7.43 -5.88
CA LEU A 85 7.22 7.85 -4.49
C LEU A 85 8.67 8.13 -4.10
N THR A 86 9.06 9.41 -4.11
CA THR A 86 10.45 9.83 -3.85
C THR A 86 10.88 9.71 -2.38
N LEU A 87 9.92 9.73 -1.45
CA LEU A 87 10.18 9.60 -0.01
C LEU A 87 10.03 8.15 0.49
N PHE A 88 9.75 7.20 -0.39
CA PHE A 88 9.44 5.82 -0.03
C PHE A 88 10.72 5.05 0.31
N ILE A 89 10.94 4.82 1.60
CA ILE A 89 12.18 4.22 2.12
C ILE A 89 12.04 2.74 2.47
N ARG A 90 10.83 2.27 2.79
CA ARG A 90 10.63 0.89 3.26
C ARG A 90 9.39 0.23 2.71
N LEU A 91 9.59 -0.97 2.17
CA LEU A 91 8.54 -1.93 1.85
C LEU A 91 8.77 -3.22 2.64
N LYS A 92 7.78 -3.62 3.44
CA LYS A 92 7.78 -4.93 4.11
C LYS A 92 6.54 -5.70 3.71
N ILE A 93 6.71 -6.92 3.22
CA ILE A 93 5.62 -7.82 2.84
C ILE A 93 5.89 -9.17 3.50
N GLY A 94 4.97 -9.63 4.36
CA GLY A 94 5.02 -10.94 4.99
C GLY A 94 3.74 -11.74 4.75
N HIS A 95 3.88 -13.05 4.62
CA HIS A 95 2.81 -14.03 4.49
C HIS A 95 1.76 -13.66 3.41
N CYS A 96 2.21 -13.04 2.32
CA CYS A 96 1.40 -12.66 1.16
C CYS A 96 2.00 -13.27 -0.11
N PRO A 97 1.92 -14.60 -0.31
CA PRO A 97 2.70 -15.30 -1.33
C PRO A 97 2.49 -14.75 -2.75
N ARG A 98 1.25 -14.43 -3.11
CA ARG A 98 0.91 -13.86 -4.43
C ARG A 98 1.58 -12.50 -4.70
N LEU A 99 1.70 -11.67 -3.68
CA LEU A 99 2.34 -10.36 -3.77
C LEU A 99 3.87 -10.50 -3.75
N ILE A 100 4.38 -11.35 -2.85
CA ILE A 100 5.81 -11.63 -2.70
C ILE A 100 6.39 -12.18 -4.01
N ASP A 101 5.72 -13.14 -4.64
CA ASP A 101 6.16 -13.72 -5.92
C ASP A 101 6.35 -12.65 -7.02
N LYS A 102 5.51 -11.61 -7.02
CA LYS A 102 5.65 -10.50 -7.97
C LYS A 102 6.73 -9.50 -7.59
N CYS A 103 7.08 -9.40 -6.31
CA CYS A 103 8.08 -8.48 -5.79
C CYS A 103 9.48 -9.09 -5.68
N LYS A 104 9.66 -10.38 -5.99
CA LYS A 104 10.98 -11.04 -5.94
C LYS A 104 11.99 -10.34 -6.84
N MET A 105 13.20 -10.11 -6.33
CA MET A 105 14.29 -9.50 -7.07
C MET A 105 14.59 -10.27 -8.38
N VAL A 106 14.82 -9.54 -9.47
CA VAL A 106 15.13 -10.03 -10.83
C VAL A 106 13.99 -10.77 -11.55
N VAL A 107 13.23 -11.62 -10.86
CA VAL A 107 12.20 -12.49 -11.49
C VAL A 107 10.78 -11.95 -11.35
N GLY A 108 10.52 -11.12 -10.35
CA GLY A 108 9.21 -10.58 -10.03
C GLY A 108 8.83 -9.43 -10.98
N LYS A 109 7.65 -9.53 -11.60
CA LYS A 109 7.15 -8.50 -12.54
C LYS A 109 6.95 -7.11 -11.92
N ASP A 110 6.76 -7.04 -10.60
CA ASP A 110 6.59 -5.79 -9.86
C ASP A 110 7.93 -5.29 -9.28
N TRP A 111 9.04 -6.04 -9.40
CA TRP A 111 10.37 -5.61 -8.95
C TRP A 111 10.78 -4.23 -9.49
N PRO A 112 10.61 -3.90 -10.79
CA PRO A 112 10.96 -2.57 -11.31
C PRO A 112 10.21 -1.42 -10.61
N LYS A 113 9.03 -1.69 -10.04
CA LYS A 113 8.26 -0.68 -9.30
C LYS A 113 8.88 -0.33 -7.95
N ILE A 114 9.66 -1.24 -7.36
CA ILE A 114 10.17 -1.13 -5.98
C ILE A 114 11.69 -1.16 -5.90
N ALA A 115 12.40 -1.37 -7.00
CA ALA A 115 13.86 -1.44 -7.03
C ALA A 115 14.57 -0.15 -6.54
N HIS A 116 13.84 0.98 -6.49
CA HIS A 116 14.34 2.25 -5.96
C HIS A 116 14.23 2.37 -4.43
N VAL A 117 13.59 1.41 -3.75
CA VAL A 117 13.32 1.44 -2.31
C VAL A 117 14.52 0.93 -1.54
N ASN A 118 14.95 1.68 -0.51
CA ASN A 118 16.17 1.37 0.25
C ASN A 118 16.05 0.12 1.14
N GLU A 119 14.86 -0.13 1.71
CA GLU A 119 14.65 -1.20 2.67
C GLU A 119 13.49 -2.10 2.24
N ILE A 120 13.81 -3.21 1.59
CA ILE A 120 12.82 -4.19 1.14
C ILE A 120 12.94 -5.46 1.98
N TYR A 121 11.83 -5.88 2.59
CA TYR A 121 11.74 -7.12 3.35
C TYR A 121 10.60 -7.99 2.79
N LEU A 122 10.91 -9.20 2.33
CA LEU A 122 9.93 -10.18 1.86
C LEU A 122 10.00 -11.42 2.76
N ASP A 123 8.90 -11.80 3.42
CA ASP A 123 8.83 -12.91 4.39
C ASP A 123 9.95 -12.88 5.45
N GLY A 124 10.31 -11.68 5.91
CA GLY A 124 11.37 -11.48 6.91
C GLY A 124 12.79 -11.47 6.34
N PHE A 125 12.98 -11.79 5.06
CA PHE A 125 14.27 -11.69 4.37
C PHE A 125 14.47 -10.28 3.82
N LYS A 126 15.59 -9.65 4.17
CA LYS A 126 16.02 -8.38 3.58
C LYS A 126 16.63 -8.65 2.20
N LEU A 127 16.20 -7.89 1.19
CA LEU A 127 16.78 -7.90 -0.17
C LEU A 127 17.90 -6.87 -0.32
#